data_AF-A0A3N5PSG0-F1
#
_entry.id   AF-A0A3N5PSG0-F1
#
_cell.length_a   1.000
_cell.length_b   1.000
_cell.length_c   1.000
_cell.angle_alpha   90.00
_cell.angle_beta   90.00
_cell.angle_gamma   90.00
#
_symmetry.space_group_name_H-M   'P 1'
#
loop_
_entity.id
_entity.type
_entity.pdbx_description
1 polymer ?
#
loop_
_entity_poly.entity_id
_entity_poly.type
_entity_poly.pdbx_seq_one_letter_code
_entity_poly.pdbx_strand_id
1 'polypeptide(L)'
;MSTEPVVLEQRVAPPAAELLLSIPPDLEYFAGHFAGAPIVAGVVQLKWAVDAGRRLLGADGWLVGVENLKFQRVLVPRSVATLTLKWVAADRKLYFSYQAEGARFSSGRLLFRSGE
;
A
#
# COMPACT_ATOMS: atom_id res chain seq x y z
N MET A 1 15.13 -5.05 -12.27
CA MET A 1 14.78 -3.94 -11.38
C MET A 1 13.49 -4.36 -10.67
N SER A 2 13.17 -3.83 -9.48
CA SER A 2 12.00 -4.30 -8.70
C SER A 2 10.82 -3.34 -8.82
N THR A 3 9.58 -3.85 -8.78
CA THR A 3 8.36 -3.03 -8.66
C THR A 3 7.69 -3.17 -7.29
N GLU A 4 8.20 -4.06 -6.43
CA GLU A 4 7.59 -4.41 -5.16
C GLU A 4 8.48 -4.00 -3.98
N PRO A 5 7.90 -3.65 -2.82
CA PRO A 5 8.67 -3.45 -1.62
C PRO A 5 9.15 -4.80 -1.08
N VAL A 6 10.24 -4.80 -0.31
CA VAL A 6 10.68 -6.00 0.40
C VAL A 6 9.87 -6.12 1.68
N VAL A 7 9.19 -7.25 1.87
CA VAL A 7 8.47 -7.55 3.11
C VAL A 7 9.47 -8.08 4.14
N LEU A 8 9.73 -7.30 5.19
CA LEU A 8 10.61 -7.66 6.30
C LEU A 8 9.88 -8.52 7.35
N GLU A 9 8.65 -8.13 7.68
CA GLU A 9 7.76 -8.87 8.57
C GLU A 9 6.34 -8.89 8.01
N GLN A 10 5.60 -9.96 8.29
CA GLN A 10 4.21 -10.11 7.91
C GLN A 10 3.41 -10.72 9.07
N ARG A 11 2.32 -10.07 9.45
CA ARG A 11 1.35 -10.58 10.43
C ARG A 11 -0.03 -10.58 9.80
N VAL A 12 -0.71 -11.71 9.82
CA VAL A 12 -2.04 -11.87 9.23
C VAL A 12 -2.98 -12.38 10.31
N ALA A 13 -4.01 -11.60 10.59
CA ALA A 13 -5.08 -11.94 11.52
C ALA A 13 -6.39 -11.44 10.90
N PRO A 14 -6.99 -12.20 9.96
CA PRO A 14 -8.16 -11.75 9.23
C PRO A 14 -9.25 -11.24 10.18
N PRO A 15 -9.87 -10.09 9.89
CA PRO A 15 -9.86 -9.40 8.59
C PRO A 15 -8.74 -8.36 8.42
N ALA A 16 -7.68 -8.41 9.22
CA ALA A 16 -6.57 -7.46 9.19
C ALA A 16 -5.22 -8.11 8.85
N ALA A 17 -4.33 -7.32 8.27
CA ALA A 17 -2.94 -7.71 8.03
C ALA A 17 -2.02 -6.51 8.26
N GLU A 18 -0.80 -6.80 8.68
CA GLU A 18 0.25 -5.82 8.86
C GLU A 18 1.54 -6.33 8.19
N LEU A 19 2.21 -5.42 7.49
CA LEU A 19 3.44 -5.69 6.77
C LEU A 19 4.47 -4.64 7.14
N LEU A 20 5.65 -5.05 7.60
CA LEU A 20 6.81 -4.17 7.69
C LEU A 20 7.52 -4.21 6.33
N LEU A 21 7.61 -3.07 5.67
CA LEU A 21 8.11 -2.95 4.31
C LEU A 21 9.41 -2.15 4.29
N SER A 22 10.42 -2.64 3.57
CA SER A 22 11.59 -1.85 3.17
C SER A 22 11.42 -1.42 1.71
N ILE A 23 11.65 -0.13 1.44
CA ILE A 23 11.56 0.44 0.09
C ILE A 23 12.90 0.28 -0.63
N PRO A 24 13.01 -0.58 -1.66
CA PRO A 24 14.27 -0.79 -2.37
C PRO A 24 14.71 0.49 -3.09
N PRO A 25 16.01 0.83 -3.08
CA PRO A 25 16.50 2.01 -3.80
C PRO A 25 16.51 1.85 -5.32
N ASP A 26 16.36 0.62 -5.81
CA ASP A 26 16.39 0.21 -7.21
C ASP A 26 14.98 -0.13 -7.76
N LEU A 27 13.93 0.44 -7.15
CA LEU A 27 12.59 0.35 -7.71
C LEU A 27 12.56 0.95 -9.12
N GLU A 28 11.95 0.24 -10.06
CA GLU A 28 11.77 0.69 -11.45
C GLU A 28 11.13 2.06 -11.53
N TYR A 29 10.25 2.37 -10.58
CA TYR A 29 9.53 3.64 -10.48
C TYR A 29 10.41 4.85 -10.18
N PHE A 30 11.67 4.66 -9.77
CA PHE A 30 12.62 5.74 -9.54
C PHE A 30 13.44 6.10 -10.78
N ALA A 31 13.41 5.28 -11.83
CA ALA A 31 14.03 5.60 -13.10
C ALA A 31 13.28 6.77 -13.76
N GLY A 32 13.87 7.97 -13.74
CA GLY A 32 13.34 9.16 -14.42
C GLY A 32 12.32 10.01 -13.63
N HIS A 33 12.00 9.68 -12.37
CA HIS A 33 11.10 10.46 -11.49
C HIS A 33 11.67 10.54 -10.05
N PHE A 34 12.08 11.67 -9.47
CA PHE A 34 12.52 12.97 -9.98
C PHE A 34 14.06 13.01 -9.92
N ALA A 35 14.74 13.68 -10.85
CA ALA A 35 16.19 13.83 -10.80
C ALA A 35 16.62 14.44 -9.44
N GLY A 36 17.30 13.64 -8.61
CA GLY A 36 17.80 14.05 -7.28
C GLY A 36 16.87 13.80 -6.08
N ALA A 37 15.58 13.50 -6.28
CA ALA A 37 14.62 13.28 -5.19
C ALA A 37 13.58 12.19 -5.53
N PRO A 38 14.00 10.91 -5.65
CA PRO A 38 13.08 9.80 -5.91
C PRO A 38 12.08 9.62 -4.76
N ILE A 39 10.80 9.55 -5.09
CA ILE A 39 9.71 9.28 -4.15
C ILE A 39 8.81 8.17 -4.68
N VAL A 40 8.23 7.37 -3.79
CA VAL A 40 7.24 6.35 -4.18
C VAL A 40 5.93 7.05 -4.55
N ALA A 41 5.58 7.00 -5.83
CA ALA A 41 4.34 7.59 -6.33
C ALA A 41 3.10 7.02 -5.62
N GLY A 42 2.07 7.85 -5.44
CA GLY A 42 0.84 7.44 -4.75
C GLY A 42 0.17 6.22 -5.37
N VAL A 43 0.15 6.11 -6.70
CA VAL A 43 -0.40 4.96 -7.43
C VAL A 43 0.33 3.64 -7.13
N VAL A 44 1.64 3.71 -6.87
CA VAL A 44 2.45 2.53 -6.50
C VAL A 44 2.08 2.07 -5.09
N GLN A 45 1.89 3.01 -4.15
CA GLN A 45 1.40 2.69 -2.81
C GLN A 45 -0.01 2.06 -2.85
N LEU A 46 -0.89 2.56 -3.71
CA LEU A 46 -2.22 1.96 -3.93
C LEU A 46 -2.13 0.54 -4.48
N LYS A 47 -1.25 0.30 -5.47
CA LYS A 47 -0.99 -1.03 -6.03
C LYS A 47 -0.57 -2.01 -4.94
N TRP A 48 0.44 -1.67 -4.15
CA TRP A 48 0.92 -2.53 -3.08
C TRP A 48 -0.16 -2.84 -2.04
N ALA A 49 -0.98 -1.85 -1.66
CA ALA A 49 -2.10 -2.06 -0.76
C ALA A 49 -3.16 -3.01 -1.35
N VAL A 50 -3.53 -2.84 -2.62
CA VAL A 50 -4.48 -3.73 -3.33
C VAL A 50 -3.93 -5.15 -3.40
N ASP A 51 -2.69 -5.32 -3.82
CA ASP A 51 -2.09 -6.64 -4.02
C ASP A 51 -1.93 -7.39 -2.70
N ALA A 52 -1.51 -6.69 -1.64
CA ALA A 52 -1.46 -7.26 -0.29
C ALA A 52 -2.86 -7.59 0.25
N GLY A 53 -3.86 -6.72 0.04
CA GLY A 53 -5.24 -6.99 0.45
C GLY A 53 -5.85 -8.19 -0.25
N ARG A 54 -5.60 -8.35 -1.56
CA ARG A 54 -5.99 -9.53 -2.34
C ARG A 54 -5.33 -10.80 -1.81
N ARG A 55 -4.01 -10.77 -1.69
CA ARG A 55 -3.20 -11.93 -1.30
C ARG A 55 -3.44 -12.39 0.13
N LEU A 56 -3.62 -11.47 1.08
CA LEU A 56 -3.64 -11.77 2.51
C LEU A 56 -5.04 -11.80 3.12
N LEU A 57 -5.97 -11.02 2.59
CA LEU A 57 -7.30 -10.82 3.19
C LEU A 57 -8.46 -11.26 2.30
N GLY A 58 -8.17 -11.75 1.09
CA GLY A 58 -9.22 -12.14 0.13
C GLY A 58 -10.06 -10.96 -0.35
N ALA A 59 -9.48 -9.76 -0.44
CA ALA A 59 -10.15 -8.59 -0.99
C ALA A 59 -10.36 -8.76 -2.51
N ASP A 60 -11.47 -9.39 -2.88
CA ASP A 60 -11.78 -9.79 -4.25
C ASP A 60 -12.54 -8.71 -5.05
N GLY A 61 -12.63 -8.93 -6.36
CA GLY A 61 -13.35 -8.07 -7.28
C GLY A 61 -12.56 -6.90 -7.86
N TRP A 62 -13.30 -6.03 -8.54
CA TRP A 62 -12.79 -4.89 -9.30
C TRP A 62 -12.65 -3.67 -8.40
N LEU A 63 -11.48 -3.04 -8.40
CA LEU A 63 -11.29 -1.73 -7.78
C LEU A 63 -12.10 -0.69 -8.57
N VAL A 64 -13.13 -0.12 -7.96
CA VAL A 64 -14.06 0.83 -8.61
C VAL A 64 -13.93 2.25 -8.09
N GLY A 65 -13.19 2.46 -6.99
CA GLY A 65 -13.02 3.79 -6.44
C GLY A 65 -12.04 3.86 -5.28
N VAL A 66 -11.68 5.09 -4.94
CA VAL A 66 -10.85 5.42 -3.78
C VAL A 66 -11.54 6.54 -3.00
N GLU A 67 -11.71 6.33 -1.69
CA GLU A 67 -12.30 7.29 -0.76
C GLU A 67 -11.27 7.75 0.28
N ASN A 68 -11.36 9.00 0.73
CA ASN A 68 -10.56 9.57 1.81
C ASN A 68 -9.04 9.38 1.63
N LEU A 69 -8.56 9.43 0.38
CA LEU A 69 -7.15 9.30 0.06
C LEU A 69 -6.38 10.52 0.55
N LYS A 70 -5.37 10.29 1.40
CA LYS A 70 -4.47 11.33 1.91
C LYS A 70 -3.03 10.89 1.74
N PHE A 71 -2.22 11.74 1.13
CA PHE A 71 -0.76 11.64 1.12
C PHE A 71 -0.23 12.80 1.97
N GLN A 72 0.23 12.48 3.17
CA GLN A 72 0.69 13.47 4.16
C GLN A 72 2.23 13.58 4.17
N ARG A 73 2.93 12.50 3.81
CA ARG A 73 4.40 12.44 3.71
C ARG A 73 4.80 11.54 2.54
N VAL A 74 6.05 11.64 2.12
CA VAL A 74 6.61 10.89 0.99
C VAL A 74 7.41 9.69 1.49
N LEU A 75 7.19 8.52 0.88
CA LEU A 75 8.10 7.38 1.03
C LEU A 75 9.25 7.54 0.05
N VAL A 76 10.47 7.29 0.50
CA VAL A 76 11.71 7.47 -0.26
C VAL A 76 12.51 6.17 -0.29
N PRO A 77 13.49 6.00 -1.20
CA PRO A 77 14.43 4.90 -1.14
C PRO A 77 14.97 4.61 0.26
N ARG A 78 15.13 3.32 0.59
CA ARG A 78 15.67 2.81 1.86
C ARG A 78 14.82 3.08 3.11
N SER A 79 13.69 3.77 2.97
CA SER A 79 12.75 3.93 4.09
C SER A 79 12.15 2.59 4.50
N VAL A 80 11.77 2.49 5.77
CA VAL A 80 11.00 1.36 6.33
C VAL A 80 9.66 1.88 6.80
N ALA A 81 8.57 1.23 6.37
CA ALA A 81 7.22 1.64 6.72
C ALA A 81 6.33 0.43 6.99
N THR A 82 5.42 0.59 7.95
CA THR A 82 4.37 -0.37 8.25
C THR A 82 3.16 -0.09 7.37
N LEU A 83 2.75 -1.07 6.57
CA LEU A 83 1.46 -1.10 5.88
C LEU A 83 0.46 -1.88 6.74
N THR A 84 -0.56 -1.19 7.23
CA THR A 84 -1.71 -1.81 7.91
C THR A 84 -2.88 -1.90 6.95
N LEU A 85 -3.53 -3.06 6.91
CA LEU A 85 -4.68 -3.37 6.07
C LEU A 85 -5.85 -3.88 6.89
N LYS A 86 -7.07 -3.53 6.49
CA LYS A 86 -8.31 -4.13 7.00
C LYS A 86 -9.32 -4.29 5.88
N TRP A 87 -9.76 -5.52 5.65
CA TRP A 87 -10.82 -5.83 4.69
C TRP A 87 -12.19 -5.84 5.39
N VAL A 88 -13.16 -5.12 4.85
CA VAL A 88 -14.54 -5.13 5.36
C VAL A 88 -15.42 -5.70 4.27
N ALA A 89 -15.68 -7.01 4.34
CA ALA A 89 -16.42 -7.74 3.31
C ALA A 89 -17.86 -7.24 3.12
N ALA A 90 -18.53 -6.84 4.20
CA ALA A 90 -19.91 -6.32 4.16
C ALA A 90 -20.06 -5.11 3.23
N ASP A 91 -19.06 -4.21 3.23
CA ASP A 91 -19.05 -3.00 2.40
C ASP A 91 -18.14 -3.12 1.17
N ARG A 92 -17.46 -4.26 1.02
CA ARG A 92 -16.38 -4.50 0.04
C ARG A 92 -15.33 -3.38 0.01
N LYS A 93 -14.87 -2.98 1.21
CA LYS A 93 -13.88 -1.91 1.38
C LYS A 93 -12.57 -2.42 1.98
N LEU A 94 -11.45 -2.10 1.33
CA LEU A 94 -10.11 -2.31 1.89
C LEU A 94 -9.57 -0.98 2.43
N TYR A 95 -9.34 -0.94 3.73
CA TYR A 95 -8.71 0.17 4.42
C TYR A 95 -7.20 -0.05 4.40
N PHE A 96 -6.42 0.98 4.09
CA PHE A 96 -4.97 0.93 4.15
C PHE A 96 -4.38 2.15 4.85
N SER A 97 -3.23 1.97 5.49
CA SER A 97 -2.45 3.04 6.09
C SER A 97 -0.96 2.69 6.06
N TYR A 98 -0.14 3.61 5.57
CA TYR A 98 1.32 3.56 5.66
C TYR A 98 1.79 4.45 6.81
N GLN A 99 2.57 3.89 7.73
CA GLN A 99 3.09 4.57 8.91
C GLN A 99 4.58 4.29 9.07
N ALA A 100 5.35 5.30 9.44
CA ALA A 100 6.76 5.15 9.83
C ALA A 100 7.09 6.22 10.87
N GLU A 101 7.98 5.92 11.81
CA GLU A 101 8.47 6.89 12.81
C GLU A 101 7.34 7.59 13.59
N GLY A 102 6.26 6.86 13.90
CA GLY A 102 5.08 7.41 14.59
C GLY A 102 4.23 8.37 13.77
N ALA A 103 4.54 8.57 12.48
CA ALA A 103 3.81 9.44 11.58
C ALA A 103 3.11 8.66 10.47
N ARG A 104 1.98 9.19 9.99
CA ARG A 104 1.26 8.65 8.85
C ARG A 104 1.77 9.26 7.55
N PHE A 105 2.05 8.41 6.58
CA PHE A 105 2.56 8.79 5.27
C PHE A 105 1.44 8.88 4.27
N SER A 106 0.64 7.83 4.19
CA SER A 106 -0.57 7.82 3.38
C SER A 106 -1.63 6.91 3.99
N SER A 107 -2.89 7.15 3.64
CA SER A 107 -4.00 6.29 4.03
C SER A 107 -5.19 6.52 3.11
N GLY A 108 -6.09 5.54 3.05
CA GLY A 108 -7.32 5.66 2.28
C GLY A 108 -8.18 4.41 2.38
N ARG A 109 -9.26 4.41 1.61
CA ARG A 109 -10.19 3.29 1.47
C ARG A 109 -10.35 2.97 0.00
N LEU A 110 -10.21 1.71 -0.34
CA LEU A 110 -10.33 1.18 -1.69
C LEU A 110 -11.67 0.45 -1.79
N LEU A 111 -12.47 0.82 -2.78
CA LEU A 111 -13.82 0.30 -2.97
C LEU A 111 -13.78 -0.77 -4.03
N PHE A 112 -14.36 -1.93 -3.72
CA PHE A 112 -14.41 -3.06 -4.63
C PHE A 112 -15.84 -3.41 -5.00
N ARG A 113 -16.04 -3.83 -6.25
CA ARG A 113 -17.28 -4.43 -6.73
C ARG A 113 -17.02 -5.88 -7.11
N SER A 114 -17.96 -6.77 -6.83
CA SER A 114 -17.88 -8.16 -7.32
C SER A 114 -17.69 -8.15 -8.84
N GLY A 115 -16.92 -9.11 -9.37
CA GLY A 115 -16.99 -9.40 -10.79
C GLY A 115 -18.36 -9.99 -11.12
N GLU A 116 -18.95 -9.54 -12.24
CA GLU A 116 -20.02 -10.31 -12.90
C GLU A 116 -19.45 -11.63 -13.45
#